data_AF-W7LA10-F1
#
_entry.id   AF-W7LA10-F1
#
_cell.length_a   1.000
_cell.length_b   1.000
_cell.length_c   1.000
_cell.angle_alpha   90.00
_cell.angle_beta   90.00
_cell.angle_gamma   90.00
#
_symmetry.space_group_name_H-M   'P 1'
#
loop_
_entity.id
_entity.type
_entity.pdbx_description
1 polymer ?
#
loop_
_entity_poly.entity_id
_entity_poly.type
_entity_poly.pdbx_seq_one_letter_code
_entity_poly.pdbx_strand_id
1 'polypeptide(L)'
;MKRGFSIFILLILILSGCSEDVAYVPVVERFSEDELVTKGDATGLRDGMRYGLQDRKDFEASKMLLEDKDVNLNPDNLEEIINHLAGMTLYQAFYDSFPSDKQADKYIAEHKHQGMGYIYKENLGGEFISAYIDGFKEGYIDSFNATEQEAKAYQKMLNDLDD
;
A
#
# COMPACT_ATOMS: atom_id res chain seq x y z
N MET A 1 24.18 19.73 25.40
CA MET A 1 24.36 18.56 26.29
C MET A 1 23.13 17.67 26.17
N LYS A 2 23.35 16.39 25.82
CA LYS A 2 22.37 15.30 25.84
C LYS A 2 21.77 15.11 27.23
N ARG A 3 20.45 14.84 27.34
CA ARG A 3 19.74 13.80 28.14
C ARG A 3 18.31 13.73 27.56
N GLY A 4 17.71 12.61 27.15
CA GLY A 4 17.88 11.21 27.52
C GLY A 4 16.63 10.73 28.27
N PHE A 5 15.81 9.91 27.58
CA PHE A 5 14.83 8.89 28.07
C PHE A 5 13.91 9.19 29.27
N SER A 6 12.59 8.94 29.13
CA SER A 6 11.99 7.67 29.62
C SER A 6 10.47 7.60 29.40
N ILE A 7 10.03 6.37 29.12
CA ILE A 7 8.67 5.86 28.92
C ILE A 7 7.80 6.06 30.17
N PHE A 8 6.51 6.38 30.00
CA PHE A 8 5.48 6.09 30.99
C PHE A 8 4.26 5.43 30.32
N ILE A 9 4.01 4.21 30.79
CA ILE A 9 2.89 3.31 30.53
C ILE A 9 1.58 4.00 30.91
N LEU A 10 0.54 3.87 30.07
CA LEU A 10 -0.84 4.13 30.51
C LEU A 10 -1.70 2.87 30.35
N LEU A 11 -2.23 2.45 31.50
CA LEU A 11 -3.12 1.32 31.73
C LEU A 11 -4.48 1.47 31.03
N ILE A 12 -4.99 0.31 30.66
CA ILE A 12 -6.32 -0.01 30.13
C ILE A 12 -7.44 0.44 31.08
N LEU A 13 -8.50 1.04 30.52
CA LEU A 13 -9.84 1.08 31.09
C LEU A 13 -10.81 0.37 30.13
N ILE A 14 -11.17 -0.87 30.47
CA ILE A 14 -12.29 -1.60 29.87
C ILE A 14 -13.56 -1.04 30.50
N LEU A 15 -14.43 -0.41 29.71
CA LEU A 15 -15.81 -0.20 30.09
C LEU A 15 -16.72 -0.91 29.09
N SER A 16 -17.52 -1.79 29.67
CA SER A 16 -18.53 -2.63 29.08
C SER A 16 -19.69 -1.81 28.52
N GLY A 17 -20.21 -2.23 27.37
CA GLY A 17 -21.50 -1.80 26.85
C GLY A 17 -22.03 -2.87 25.90
N CYS A 18 -22.83 -3.79 26.45
CA CYS A 18 -23.58 -4.80 25.70
C CYS A 18 -24.75 -4.19 24.92
N SER A 19 -25.28 -5.01 24.00
CA SER A 19 -26.59 -4.95 23.31
C SER A 19 -26.55 -4.20 21.97
N GLU A 20 -27.02 -4.71 20.83
CA GLU A 20 -27.90 -5.84 20.50
C GLU A 20 -27.78 -6.14 18.98
N ASP A 21 -28.31 -7.28 18.55
CA ASP A 21 -28.19 -7.92 17.24
C ASP A 21 -28.62 -7.07 16.00
N VAL A 22 -27.97 -7.28 14.84
CA VAL A 22 -28.41 -8.11 13.68
C VAL A 22 -27.72 -7.64 12.38
N ALA A 23 -27.23 -8.62 11.61
CA ALA A 23 -27.08 -8.67 10.13
C ALA A 23 -25.81 -8.17 9.40
N TYR A 24 -25.39 -9.10 8.53
CA TYR A 24 -24.48 -9.01 7.38
C TYR A 24 -22.98 -9.05 7.68
N VAL A 25 -22.39 -10.23 7.45
CA VAL A 25 -20.94 -10.44 7.38
C VAL A 25 -20.54 -10.46 5.91
N PRO A 26 -19.97 -9.37 5.35
CA PRO A 26 -19.06 -9.49 4.23
C PRO A 26 -17.67 -9.87 4.79
N VAL A 27 -17.02 -10.81 4.12
CA VAL A 27 -15.72 -11.38 4.48
C VAL A 27 -14.67 -10.29 4.66
N VAL A 28 -14.36 -9.95 5.91
CA VAL A 28 -13.05 -9.43 6.32
C VAL A 28 -12.74 -10.11 7.65
N GLU A 29 -11.98 -11.21 7.60
CA GLU A 29 -11.21 -11.61 8.78
C GLU A 29 -10.41 -10.38 9.20
N ARG A 30 -10.71 -9.81 10.37
CA ARG A 30 -9.85 -8.79 10.97
C ARG A 30 -8.55 -9.49 11.33
N PHE A 31 -7.62 -9.40 10.40
CA PHE A 31 -6.24 -9.83 10.54
C PHE A 31 -5.64 -9.20 11.81
N SER A 32 -4.79 -9.96 12.50
CA SER A 32 -4.01 -9.39 13.60
C SER A 32 -3.09 -8.26 13.09
N GLU A 33 -2.73 -7.30 13.95
CA GLU A 33 -1.84 -6.18 13.56
C GLU A 33 -0.53 -6.69 12.91
N ASP A 34 0.08 -7.74 13.47
CA ASP A 34 1.27 -8.39 12.93
C ASP A 34 1.06 -9.01 11.53
N GLU A 35 -0.13 -9.55 11.29
CA GLU A 35 -0.51 -10.15 10.01
C GLU A 35 -0.79 -9.09 8.94
N LEU A 36 -1.40 -7.96 9.31
CA LEU A 36 -1.60 -6.81 8.43
C LEU A 36 -0.26 -6.21 7.98
N VAL A 37 0.70 -6.06 8.89
CA VAL A 37 2.05 -5.57 8.57
C VAL A 37 2.75 -6.51 7.59
N THR A 38 2.77 -7.81 7.89
CA THR A 38 3.42 -8.82 7.03
C THR A 38 2.78 -8.88 5.64
N LYS A 39 1.45 -8.78 5.58
CA LYS A 39 0.71 -8.78 4.31
C LYS A 39 0.93 -7.49 3.52
N GLY A 40 0.96 -6.34 4.20
CA GLY A 40 1.25 -5.03 3.60
C GLY A 40 2.61 -5.02 2.94
N ASP A 41 3.64 -5.42 3.70
CA ASP A 41 5.02 -5.57 3.23
C ASP A 41 5.10 -6.49 2.00
N ALA A 42 4.63 -7.74 2.11
CA ALA A 42 4.70 -8.70 1.02
C ALA A 42 3.91 -8.28 -0.23
N THR A 43 2.78 -7.58 -0.07
CA THR A 43 1.98 -7.08 -1.20
C THR A 43 2.67 -5.89 -1.85
N GLY A 44 3.14 -4.93 -1.06
CA GLY A 44 3.94 -3.81 -1.51
C GLY A 44 5.16 -4.29 -2.29
N LEU A 45 5.93 -5.22 -1.72
CA LEU A 45 7.13 -5.79 -2.34
C LEU A 45 6.85 -6.36 -3.73
N ARG A 46 5.79 -7.15 -3.89
CA ARG A 46 5.43 -7.73 -5.19
C ARG A 46 5.01 -6.68 -6.21
N ASP A 47 4.16 -5.74 -5.82
CA ASP A 47 3.69 -4.70 -6.73
C ASP A 47 4.84 -3.77 -7.12
N GLY A 48 5.66 -3.36 -6.15
CA GLY A 48 6.91 -2.65 -6.39
C GLY A 48 7.79 -3.37 -7.40
N MET A 49 8.03 -4.67 -7.20
CA MET A 49 8.82 -5.49 -8.14
C MET A 49 8.23 -5.49 -9.55
N ARG A 50 6.91 -5.67 -9.70
CA ARG A 50 6.23 -5.64 -11.01
C ARG A 50 6.47 -4.31 -11.73
N TYR A 51 6.25 -3.19 -11.05
CA TYR A 51 6.43 -1.86 -11.63
C TYR A 51 7.89 -1.56 -11.94
N GLY A 52 8.81 -1.88 -11.02
CA GLY A 52 10.23 -1.67 -11.24
C GLY A 52 10.73 -2.46 -12.45
N LEU A 53 10.30 -3.72 -12.65
CA LEU A 53 10.66 -4.54 -13.81
C LEU A 53 10.19 -3.94 -15.13
N GLN A 54 8.96 -3.41 -15.16
CA GLN A 54 8.39 -2.77 -16.35
C GLN A 54 9.13 -1.46 -16.66
N ASP A 55 9.41 -0.66 -15.64
CA ASP A 55 10.07 0.63 -15.79
C ASP A 55 11.55 0.55 -16.14
N ARG A 56 12.21 -0.62 -16.00
CA ARG A 56 13.58 -0.86 -16.51
C ARG A 56 13.73 -0.44 -17.98
N LYS A 57 12.67 -0.60 -18.77
CA LYS A 57 12.64 -0.24 -20.17
C LYS A 57 12.03 1.15 -20.33
N ASP A 58 12.81 2.17 -19.98
CA ASP A 58 12.41 3.56 -20.26
C ASP A 58 11.07 3.95 -19.60
N PHE A 59 10.89 3.58 -18.32
CA PHE A 59 9.74 3.98 -17.51
C PHE A 59 8.37 3.64 -18.13
N GLU A 60 8.26 2.49 -18.79
CA GLU A 60 7.03 2.07 -19.51
C GLU A 60 5.76 2.12 -18.65
N ALA A 61 5.78 1.56 -17.44
CA ALA A 61 4.61 1.53 -16.56
C ALA A 61 4.30 2.91 -15.97
N SER A 62 5.34 3.64 -15.57
CA SER A 62 5.23 5.02 -15.12
C SER A 62 4.66 5.93 -16.20
N LYS A 63 5.06 5.77 -17.46
CA LYS A 63 4.44 6.50 -18.59
C LYS A 63 2.95 6.18 -18.67
N MET A 64 2.60 4.90 -18.69
CA MET A 64 1.19 4.48 -18.80
C MET A 64 0.30 4.99 -17.66
N LEU A 65 0.82 5.09 -16.44
CA LEU A 65 0.02 5.40 -15.25
C LEU A 65 0.13 6.86 -14.79
N LEU A 66 1.24 7.54 -15.12
CA LEU A 66 1.54 8.89 -14.67
C LEU A 66 1.53 9.92 -15.81
N GLU A 67 1.13 9.53 -17.03
CA GLU A 67 1.17 10.36 -18.25
C GLU A 67 0.57 11.77 -18.08
N ASP A 68 -0.45 11.92 -17.22
CA ASP A 68 -1.13 13.20 -16.96
C ASP A 68 -0.61 13.98 -15.74
N LYS A 69 0.39 13.47 -15.01
CA LYS A 69 0.79 14.00 -13.69
C LYS A 69 1.92 15.02 -13.67
N ASP A 70 2.40 15.51 -14.83
CA ASP A 70 3.59 16.39 -14.91
C ASP A 70 4.82 15.81 -14.16
N VAL A 71 4.88 14.48 -13.99
CA VAL A 71 5.97 13.80 -13.31
C VAL A 71 7.13 13.68 -14.30
N ASN A 72 8.29 14.22 -13.93
CA ASN A 72 9.51 14.00 -14.70
C ASN A 72 9.88 12.52 -14.60
N LEU A 73 10.17 11.82 -15.70
CA LEU A 73 10.51 10.40 -15.64
C LEU A 73 12.01 10.24 -15.86
N ASN A 74 12.77 10.25 -14.76
CA ASN A 74 14.23 10.20 -14.75
C ASN A 74 14.71 9.36 -13.55
N PRO A 75 15.81 8.58 -13.67
CA PRO A 75 16.44 7.95 -12.51
C PRO A 75 16.70 8.90 -11.32
N ASP A 76 16.93 10.20 -11.57
CA ASP A 76 17.21 11.19 -10.51
C ASP A 76 15.98 11.53 -9.65
N ASN A 77 14.75 11.22 -10.09
CA ASN A 77 13.53 11.47 -9.32
C ASN A 77 12.69 10.21 -9.07
N LEU A 78 13.37 9.06 -8.99
CA LEU A 78 12.77 7.77 -8.68
C LEU A 78 11.88 7.78 -7.43
N GLU A 79 12.25 8.50 -6.37
CA GLU A 79 11.43 8.55 -5.16
C GLU A 79 10.03 9.14 -5.42
N GLU A 80 9.94 10.19 -6.25
CA GLU A 80 8.67 10.81 -6.64
C GLU A 80 7.83 9.84 -7.47
N ILE A 81 8.45 9.20 -8.47
CA ILE A 81 7.82 8.19 -9.32
C ILE A 81 7.26 7.05 -8.47
N ILE A 82 8.08 6.48 -7.59
CA ILE A 82 7.70 5.38 -6.70
C ILE A 82 6.54 5.78 -5.79
N ASN A 83 6.61 6.96 -5.16
CA ASN A 83 5.54 7.45 -4.29
C ASN A 83 4.22 7.62 -5.06
N HIS A 84 4.26 8.06 -6.31
CA HIS A 84 3.07 8.17 -7.15
C HIS A 84 2.48 6.81 -7.52
N LEU A 85 3.31 5.85 -7.94
CA LEU A 85 2.86 4.49 -8.26
C LEU A 85 2.31 3.76 -7.02
N ALA A 86 2.99 3.87 -5.88
CA ALA A 86 2.51 3.34 -4.61
C ALA A 86 1.15 3.95 -4.23
N GLY A 87 0.96 5.26 -4.43
CA GLY A 87 -0.31 5.93 -4.20
C GLY A 87 -1.45 5.46 -5.11
N MET A 88 -1.17 5.18 -6.38
CA MET A 88 -2.16 4.65 -7.33
C MET A 88 -2.53 3.20 -7.04
N THR A 89 -1.57 2.39 -6.64
CA THR A 89 -1.82 0.99 -6.28
C THR A 89 -2.56 0.88 -4.94
N LEU A 90 -2.24 1.73 -3.96
CA LEU A 90 -3.04 1.86 -2.74
C LEU A 90 -4.46 2.36 -3.01
N TYR A 91 -4.65 3.23 -4.00
CA TYR A 91 -5.99 3.64 -4.44
C TYR A 91 -6.77 2.43 -4.97
N GLN A 92 -6.15 1.58 -5.80
CA GLN A 92 -6.79 0.36 -6.27
C GLN A 92 -7.12 -0.59 -5.12
N ALA A 93 -6.16 -0.85 -4.21
CA ALA A 93 -6.38 -1.68 -3.02
C ALA A 93 -7.51 -1.15 -2.13
N PHE A 94 -7.65 0.17 -2.04
CA PHE A 94 -8.79 0.80 -1.38
C PHE A 94 -10.11 0.46 -2.08
N TYR A 95 -10.22 0.61 -3.40
CA TYR A 95 -11.44 0.25 -4.14
C TYR A 95 -11.79 -1.23 -3.99
N ASP A 96 -10.79 -2.11 -4.08
CA ASP A 96 -10.94 -3.57 -3.94
C ASP A 96 -11.38 -3.99 -2.53
N SER A 97 -11.18 -3.13 -1.52
CA SER A 97 -11.68 -3.36 -0.15
C SER A 97 -13.20 -3.18 -0.02
N PHE A 98 -13.86 -2.60 -1.02
CA PHE A 98 -15.31 -2.44 -1.06
C PHE A 98 -15.96 -3.50 -1.95
N PRO A 99 -17.22 -3.88 -1.69
CA PRO A 99 -17.93 -4.83 -2.55
C PRO A 99 -18.24 -4.28 -3.97
N SER A 100 -18.10 -2.96 -4.18
CA SER A 100 -18.21 -2.32 -5.50
C SER A 100 -17.65 -0.90 -5.49
N ASP A 101 -17.20 -0.42 -6.65
CA ASP A 101 -16.70 0.95 -6.86
C ASP A 101 -17.69 2.01 -6.38
N LYS A 102 -18.99 1.80 -6.62
CA LYS A 102 -20.05 2.73 -6.17
C LYS A 102 -20.06 2.89 -4.64
N GLN A 103 -19.70 1.85 -3.89
CA GLN A 103 -19.61 1.94 -2.43
C GLN A 103 -18.34 2.65 -1.99
N ALA A 104 -17.21 2.39 -2.65
CA ALA A 104 -15.98 3.15 -2.44
C ALA A 104 -16.16 4.64 -2.73
N ASP A 105 -16.78 5.00 -3.86
CA ASP A 105 -17.09 6.38 -4.23
C ASP A 105 -17.99 7.08 -3.21
N LYS A 106 -19.02 6.36 -2.73
CA LYS A 106 -19.91 6.87 -1.69
C LYS A 106 -19.14 7.12 -0.39
N TYR A 107 -18.27 6.19 0.00
CA TYR A 107 -17.43 6.36 1.17
C TYR A 107 -16.52 7.59 1.07
N ILE A 108 -15.84 7.77 -0.07
CA ILE A 108 -15.01 8.95 -0.35
C ILE A 108 -15.84 10.22 -0.26
N ALA A 109 -17.05 10.23 -0.85
CA ALA A 109 -17.91 11.41 -0.85
C ALA A 109 -18.36 11.82 0.57
N GLU A 110 -18.64 10.84 1.44
CA GLU A 110 -19.02 11.05 2.85
C GLU A 110 -17.85 11.58 3.69
N HIS A 111 -16.63 11.14 3.40
CA HIS A 111 -15.42 11.45 4.18
C HIS A 111 -14.50 12.49 3.49
N LYS A 112 -14.94 13.12 2.40
CA LYS A 112 -14.12 14.03 1.57
C LYS A 112 -13.43 15.18 2.32
N HIS A 113 -13.99 15.59 3.45
CA HIS A 113 -13.50 16.69 4.28
C HIS A 113 -12.28 16.30 5.14
N GLN A 114 -12.02 15.00 5.31
CA GLN A 114 -10.91 14.48 6.11
C GLN A 114 -9.64 14.23 5.27
N GLY A 115 -9.76 14.24 3.94
CA GLY A 115 -8.66 14.00 3.00
C GLY A 115 -8.36 12.51 2.77
N MET A 116 -7.71 12.22 1.65
CA MET A 116 -7.44 10.83 1.21
C MET A 116 -6.56 10.04 2.17
N GLY A 117 -5.60 10.70 2.83
CA GLY A 117 -4.73 10.04 3.81
C GLY A 117 -5.50 9.48 5.01
N TYR A 118 -6.55 10.17 5.46
CA TYR A 118 -7.44 9.65 6.51
C TYR A 118 -8.29 8.49 5.98
N ILE A 119 -8.90 8.65 4.81
CA ILE A 119 -9.78 7.66 4.18
C ILE A 119 -9.06 6.31 3.98
N TYR A 120 -7.82 6.34 3.49
CA TYR A 120 -7.01 5.12 3.35
C TYR A 120 -6.69 4.51 4.70
N LYS A 121 -6.23 5.32 5.66
CA LYS A 121 -5.84 4.83 6.99
C LYS A 121 -7.00 4.14 7.71
N GLU A 122 -8.21 4.68 7.56
CA GLU A 122 -9.41 4.12 8.18
C GLU A 122 -9.85 2.79 7.55
N ASN A 123 -9.70 2.63 6.23
CA ASN A 123 -10.16 1.42 5.53
C ASN A 123 -9.09 0.33 5.41
N LEU A 124 -7.87 0.70 5.09
CA LEU A 124 -6.76 -0.23 4.87
C LEU A 124 -5.93 -0.47 6.14
N GLY A 125 -5.97 0.47 7.09
CA GLY A 125 -5.12 0.45 8.28
C GLY A 125 -3.80 1.20 8.07
N GLY A 126 -3.41 2.00 9.06
CA GLY A 126 -2.21 2.83 8.96
C GLY A 126 -0.91 2.02 8.87
N GLU A 127 -0.82 0.94 9.63
CA GLU A 127 0.36 0.06 9.64
C GLU A 127 0.51 -0.72 8.33
N PHE A 128 -0.61 -1.19 7.77
CA PHE A 128 -0.64 -1.81 6.44
C PHE A 128 -0.13 -0.83 5.37
N ILE A 129 -0.60 0.41 5.37
CA ILE A 129 -0.17 1.43 4.38
C ILE A 129 1.32 1.70 4.50
N SER A 130 1.84 1.86 5.71
CA SER A 130 3.28 2.07 5.93
C SER A 130 4.09 0.89 5.44
N ALA A 131 3.75 -0.33 5.85
CA ALA A 131 4.44 -1.55 5.42
C ALA A 131 4.36 -1.74 3.90
N TYR A 132 3.21 -1.47 3.29
CA TYR A 132 3.02 -1.52 1.85
C TYR A 132 3.93 -0.53 1.11
N ILE A 133 4.00 0.73 1.54
CA ILE A 133 4.84 1.74 0.89
C ILE A 133 6.32 1.36 1.00
N ASP A 134 6.75 0.86 2.16
CA ASP A 134 8.14 0.45 2.39
C ASP A 134 8.50 -0.75 1.50
N GLY A 135 7.67 -1.81 1.51
CA GLY A 135 7.85 -2.97 0.64
C GLY A 135 7.81 -2.58 -0.85
N PHE A 136 6.88 -1.70 -1.25
CA PHE A 136 6.79 -1.22 -2.63
C PHE A 136 8.06 -0.51 -3.09
N LYS A 137 8.62 0.35 -2.24
CA LYS A 137 9.89 1.04 -2.52
C LYS A 137 11.04 0.06 -2.68
N GLU A 138 11.16 -0.89 -1.76
CA GLU A 138 12.19 -1.93 -1.81
C GLU A 138 12.08 -2.75 -3.09
N GLY A 139 10.89 -3.32 -3.36
CA GLY A 139 10.65 -4.16 -4.52
C GLY A 139 10.88 -3.44 -5.84
N TYR A 140 10.45 -2.17 -5.94
CA TYR A 140 10.68 -1.36 -7.12
C TYR A 140 12.17 -1.11 -7.34
N ILE A 141 12.90 -0.63 -6.33
CA ILE A 141 14.32 -0.27 -6.48
C ILE A 141 15.16 -1.50 -6.83
N ASP A 142 14.90 -2.63 -6.17
CA ASP A 142 15.63 -3.87 -6.41
C ASP A 142 15.39 -4.38 -7.83
N SER A 143 14.14 -4.39 -8.29
CA SER A 143 13.82 -4.91 -9.61
C SER A 143 14.20 -3.95 -10.74
N PHE A 144 14.09 -2.63 -10.53
CA PHE A 144 14.50 -1.61 -11.49
C PHE A 144 16.02 -1.64 -11.75
N ASN A 145 16.82 -1.81 -10.71
CA ASN A 145 18.28 -1.87 -10.82
C ASN A 145 18.84 -3.27 -11.08
N ALA A 146 17.98 -4.29 -11.15
CA ALA A 146 18.36 -5.67 -11.34
C ALA A 146 19.17 -5.88 -12.63
N THR A 147 20.14 -6.79 -12.58
CA THR A 147 20.75 -7.36 -13.79
C THR A 147 19.71 -8.13 -14.60
N GLU A 148 20.00 -8.42 -15.87
CA GLU A 148 19.11 -9.22 -16.72
C GLU A 148 18.80 -10.62 -16.16
N GLN A 149 19.74 -11.21 -15.40
CA GLN A 149 19.53 -12.51 -14.77
C GLN A 149 18.59 -12.40 -13.56
N GLU A 150 18.79 -11.41 -12.70
CA GLU A 150 17.93 -11.13 -11.55
C GLU A 150 16.52 -10.74 -11.99
N ALA A 151 16.40 -9.89 -13.02
CA ALA A 151 15.10 -9.49 -13.54
C ALA A 151 14.27 -10.68 -14.06
N LYS A 152 14.92 -11.65 -14.72
CA LYS A 152 14.26 -12.91 -15.12
C LYS A 152 13.84 -13.75 -13.91
N ALA A 153 14.63 -13.76 -12.85
CA ALA A 153 14.30 -14.46 -11.62
C ALA A 153 13.09 -13.83 -10.91
N TYR A 154 13.07 -12.49 -10.79
CA TYR A 154 11.92 -11.76 -10.25
C TYR A 154 10.66 -11.96 -11.09
N GLN A 155 10.77 -11.88 -12.42
CA GLN A 155 9.63 -12.14 -13.31
C GLN A 155 9.06 -13.55 -13.10
N LYS A 156 9.93 -14.55 -12.97
CA LYS A 156 9.50 -15.92 -12.71
C LYS A 156 8.79 -16.04 -11.36
N MET A 157 9.38 -15.46 -10.30
CA MET A 157 8.79 -15.48 -8.97
C MET A 157 7.40 -14.84 -8.95
N LEU A 158 7.21 -13.73 -9.66
CA LEU A 158 5.91 -13.07 -9.77
C LEU A 158 4.88 -13.93 -10.50
N ASN A 159 5.27 -14.60 -11.59
CA ASN A 159 4.37 -15.48 -12.33
C ASN A 159 3.97 -16.73 -11.51
N ASP A 160 4.92 -17.33 -10.78
CA ASP A 160 4.69 -18.52 -9.94
C ASP A 160 3.73 -18.23 -8.75
N LEU A 161 3.47 -16.95 -8.45
CA LEU A 161 2.53 -16.51 -7.40
C LEU A 161 1.12 -16.18 -7.93
N ASP A 162 0.97 -16.02 -9.25
CA ASP A 162 -0.30 -15.71 -9.91
C ASP A 162 -1.03 -16.97 -10.42
N ASP A 163 -0.37 -18.14 -10.37
CA ASP A 163 -0.89 -19.49 -10.71
C ASP A 163 -1.47 -20.24 -9.49
#